data_AF-A0AB36P2J7-F1
#
_entry.id   AF-A0AB36P2J7-F1
#
_cell.length_a   1.000
_cell.length_b   1.000
_cell.length_c   1.000
_cell.angle_alpha   90.00
_cell.angle_beta   90.00
_cell.angle_gamma   90.00
#
_symmetry.space_group_name_H-M   'P 1'
#
loop_
_entity.id
_entity.type
_entity.pdbx_description
1 polymer ?
#
loop_
_entity_poly.entity_id
_entity_poly.type
_entity_poly.pdbx_seq_one_letter_code
_entity_poly.pdbx_strand_id
1 'polypeptide(L)'
;MYSVFKLFFMCTLIFMINNNAYAQNKKLSVDDQLLQDSIYKSNKKKVLNFSMKEFDSLFFEYFSSKNNPDLVLSKTEFYTYTVQIATFSDRLAKLYPDQKEVAEQNKEKWLSESYEEYLDYKANQKK
;
A
#
# COMPACT_ATOMS: atom_id res chain seq x y z
N MET A 1 -21.95 -40.75 16.89
CA MET A 1 -22.34 -39.35 17.16
C MET A 1 -21.17 -38.38 17.37
N TYR A 2 -19.94 -38.83 17.65
CA TYR A 2 -18.79 -37.92 17.83
C TYR A 2 -18.20 -37.32 16.54
N SER A 3 -18.38 -37.99 15.38
CA SER A 3 -17.81 -37.53 14.11
C SER A 3 -18.54 -36.32 13.50
N VAL A 4 -19.86 -36.23 13.71
CA VAL A 4 -20.68 -35.11 13.22
C VAL A 4 -20.42 -33.84 14.05
N PHE A 5 -20.20 -34.02 15.37
CA PHE A 5 -19.79 -32.93 16.27
C PHE A 5 -18.40 -32.37 15.93
N LYS A 6 -17.44 -33.23 15.53
CA LYS A 6 -16.14 -32.77 15.02
C LYS A 6 -16.26 -31.98 13.73
N LEU A 7 -17.12 -32.41 12.80
CA LEU A 7 -17.34 -31.71 11.53
C LEU A 7 -17.99 -30.34 11.77
N PHE A 8 -18.98 -30.27 12.66
CA PHE A 8 -19.63 -29.01 13.06
C PHE A 8 -18.64 -28.03 13.71
N PHE A 9 -17.78 -28.52 14.60
CA PHE A 9 -16.74 -27.70 15.25
C PHE A 9 -15.68 -27.20 14.25
N MET A 10 -15.34 -28.00 13.24
CA MET A 10 -14.40 -27.58 12.19
C MET A 10 -15.00 -26.52 11.26
N CYS A 11 -16.29 -26.63 10.93
CA CYS A 11 -16.99 -25.62 10.13
C CYS A 11 -17.13 -24.27 10.87
N THR A 12 -17.35 -24.28 12.18
CA THR A 12 -17.38 -23.05 12.98
C THR A 12 -16.01 -22.36 13.08
N LEU A 13 -14.92 -23.13 13.07
CA LEU A 13 -13.56 -22.58 13.08
C LEU A 13 -13.21 -21.87 11.76
N ILE A 14 -13.63 -22.41 10.61
CA ILE A 14 -13.40 -21.78 9.29
C ILE A 14 -14.20 -20.47 9.16
N PHE A 15 -15.38 -20.37 9.78
CA PHE A 15 -16.19 -19.15 9.75
C PHE A 15 -15.56 -17.99 10.56
N MET A 16 -14.79 -18.29 11.60
CA MET A 16 -14.12 -17.28 12.43
C MET A 16 -12.88 -16.64 11.79
N ILE A 17 -12.28 -17.28 10.77
CA ILE A 17 -11.12 -16.75 10.04
C ILE A 17 -11.56 -15.71 8.99
N ASN A 18 -12.87 -15.63 8.67
CA ASN A 18 -13.42 -14.58 7.79
C ASN A 18 -13.61 -13.23 8.49
N ASN A 19 -13.13 -13.07 9.73
CA ASN A 19 -12.86 -11.74 10.27
C ASN A 19 -11.58 -11.15 9.62
N ASN A 20 -11.57 -11.01 8.29
CA ASN A 20 -11.12 -9.74 7.77
C ASN A 20 -12.20 -8.76 8.22
N ALA A 21 -12.07 -8.29 9.47
CA ALA A 21 -12.60 -7.01 9.86
C ALA A 21 -12.36 -6.11 8.66
N TYR A 22 -13.42 -5.58 8.06
CA TYR A 22 -13.29 -4.53 7.06
C TYR A 22 -12.24 -3.59 7.63
N ALA A 23 -11.04 -3.64 7.07
CA ALA A 23 -9.99 -2.74 7.45
C ALA A 23 -10.63 -1.39 7.20
N GLN A 24 -11.02 -0.67 8.25
CA GLN A 24 -11.40 0.71 8.09
C GLN A 24 -10.13 1.33 7.55
N ASN A 25 -10.07 1.47 6.21
CA ASN A 25 -8.91 1.95 5.50
C ASN A 25 -8.44 3.17 6.27
N LYS A 26 -7.24 3.08 6.85
CA LYS A 26 -6.76 4.04 7.84
C LYS A 26 -6.89 5.42 7.19
N LYS A 27 -7.81 6.23 7.71
CA LYS A 27 -8.12 7.50 7.08
C LYS A 27 -7.00 8.46 7.44
N LEU A 28 -6.18 8.79 6.45
CA LEU A 28 -5.13 9.80 6.60
C LEU A 28 -5.72 11.14 7.05
N SER A 29 -4.87 12.00 7.62
CA SER A 29 -5.28 13.39 7.88
C SER A 29 -5.75 14.08 6.59
N VAL A 30 -6.59 15.09 6.72
CA VAL A 30 -7.08 15.86 5.55
C VAL A 30 -5.90 16.50 4.80
N ASP A 31 -4.90 17.00 5.53
CA ASP A 31 -3.73 17.64 4.95
C ASP A 31 -2.89 16.66 4.13
N ASP A 32 -2.70 15.43 4.63
CA ASP A 32 -1.97 14.39 3.89
C ASP A 32 -2.75 13.96 2.64
N GLN A 33 -4.08 13.86 2.71
CA GLN A 33 -4.92 13.58 1.53
C GLN A 33 -4.80 14.67 0.47
N LEU A 34 -4.87 15.95 0.87
CA LEU A 34 -4.70 17.08 -0.04
C LEU A 34 -3.32 17.10 -0.70
N LEU A 35 -2.27 16.77 0.06
CA LEU A 35 -0.92 16.63 -0.45
C LEU A 35 -0.80 15.48 -1.46
N GLN A 36 -1.33 14.29 -1.12
CA GLN A 36 -1.36 13.15 -2.03
C GLN A 36 -2.11 13.47 -3.33
N ASP A 37 -3.26 14.15 -3.25
CA ASP A 37 -4.04 14.57 -4.43
C ASP A 37 -3.27 15.54 -5.32
N SER A 38 -2.52 16.48 -4.73
CA SER A 38 -1.66 17.41 -5.46
C SER A 38 -0.53 16.68 -6.20
N ILE A 39 0.13 15.74 -5.52
CA ILE A 39 1.18 14.89 -6.07
C ILE A 39 0.61 14.01 -7.20
N TYR A 40 -0.56 13.41 -7.00
CA TYR A 40 -1.23 12.59 -8.00
C TYR A 40 -1.53 13.39 -9.27
N LYS A 41 -2.16 14.56 -9.13
CA LYS A 41 -2.50 15.43 -10.27
C LYS A 41 -1.27 15.84 -11.08
N SER A 42 -0.16 16.16 -10.42
CA SER A 42 1.07 16.57 -11.09
C SER A 42 1.83 15.40 -11.76
N ASN A 43 1.75 14.19 -11.21
CA ASN A 43 2.58 13.06 -11.67
C ASN A 43 1.84 12.01 -12.50
N LYS A 44 0.50 11.93 -12.43
CA LYS A 44 -0.32 10.86 -13.03
C LYS A 44 0.05 10.54 -14.47
N LYS A 45 0.13 11.56 -15.32
CA LYS A 45 0.42 11.37 -16.75
C LYS A 45 1.81 10.74 -16.96
N LYS A 46 2.82 11.17 -16.20
CA LYS A 46 4.18 10.64 -16.28
C LYS A 46 4.20 9.17 -15.81
N VAL A 47 3.63 8.90 -14.64
CA VAL A 47 3.66 7.56 -14.02
C VAL A 47 2.91 6.52 -14.84
N LEU A 48 1.74 6.86 -15.39
CA LEU A 48 0.98 5.95 -16.26
C LEU A 48 1.77 5.55 -17.51
N ASN A 49 2.79 6.31 -17.90
CA ASN A 49 3.67 6.01 -19.03
C ASN A 49 4.96 5.28 -18.64
N PHE A 50 5.24 5.04 -17.36
CA PHE A 50 6.43 4.29 -16.93
C PHE A 50 6.51 2.92 -17.58
N SER A 51 7.68 2.56 -18.07
CA SER A 51 8.05 1.17 -18.33
C SER A 51 8.14 0.41 -17.01
N MET A 52 8.12 -0.94 -17.07
CA MET A 52 8.35 -1.74 -15.85
C MET A 52 9.72 -1.45 -15.24
N LYS A 53 10.74 -1.18 -16.06
CA LYS A 53 12.07 -0.81 -15.56
C LYS A 53 12.04 0.50 -14.75
N GLU A 54 11.32 1.51 -15.21
CA GLU A 54 11.17 2.77 -14.47
C GLU A 54 10.41 2.57 -13.16
N PHE A 55 9.37 1.72 -13.18
CA PHE A 55 8.66 1.35 -11.96
C PHE A 55 9.54 0.57 -10.98
N ASP A 56 10.30 -0.43 -11.45
CA ASP A 56 11.22 -1.20 -10.62
C ASP A 56 12.27 -0.28 -9.98
N SER A 57 12.85 0.64 -10.76
CA SER A 57 13.78 1.65 -10.23
C SER A 57 13.14 2.50 -9.13
N LEU A 58 11.94 3.03 -9.36
CA LEU A 58 11.19 3.81 -8.36
C LEU A 58 10.96 3.01 -7.08
N PHE A 59 10.52 1.76 -7.24
CA PHE A 59 10.24 0.86 -6.13
C PHE A 59 11.50 0.58 -5.32
N PHE A 60 12.59 0.16 -5.98
CA PHE A 60 13.85 -0.10 -5.31
C PHE A 60 14.46 1.15 -4.66
N GLU A 61 14.33 2.32 -5.28
CA GLU A 61 14.80 3.59 -4.72
C GLU A 61 14.06 3.94 -3.43
N TYR A 62 12.72 3.79 -3.42
CA TYR A 62 11.91 3.97 -2.21
C TYR A 62 12.34 3.01 -1.10
N PHE A 63 12.45 1.71 -1.39
CA PHE A 63 12.82 0.73 -0.35
C PHE A 63 14.26 0.92 0.14
N SER A 64 15.19 1.24 -0.76
CA SER A 64 16.58 1.56 -0.38
C SER A 64 16.63 2.78 0.54
N SER A 65 15.87 3.82 0.20
CA SER A 65 15.78 5.04 1.01
C SER A 65 15.08 4.81 2.35
N LYS A 66 13.97 4.06 2.35
CA LYS A 66 13.21 3.69 3.56
C LYS A 66 14.09 2.91 4.54
N ASN A 67 14.86 1.95 4.02
CA ASN A 67 15.67 1.04 4.82
C ASN A 67 17.03 1.61 5.23
N ASN A 68 17.51 2.69 4.60
CA ASN A 68 18.77 3.34 4.97
C ASN A 68 18.61 4.06 6.34
N PRO A 69 19.31 3.64 7.41
CA PRO A 69 19.14 4.21 8.75
C PRO A 69 19.53 5.70 8.85
N ASP A 70 20.41 6.16 7.96
CA ASP A 70 20.96 7.53 7.95
C ASP A 70 20.11 8.51 7.13
N LEU A 71 19.15 8.01 6.36
CA LEU A 71 18.26 8.81 5.52
C LEU A 71 16.84 8.84 6.09
N VAL A 72 16.26 10.04 6.16
CA VAL A 72 14.84 10.25 6.45
C VAL A 72 14.26 11.07 5.32
N LEU A 73 13.30 10.49 4.59
CA LEU A 73 12.55 11.18 3.55
C LEU A 73 11.73 12.29 4.20
N SER A 74 11.61 13.44 3.55
CA SER A 74 10.62 14.43 3.90
C SER A 74 9.20 13.92 3.63
N LYS A 75 8.19 14.55 4.24
CA LYS A 75 6.77 14.21 4.03
C LYS A 75 6.41 14.21 2.54
N THR A 76 6.87 15.23 1.79
CA THR A 76 6.61 15.35 0.36
C THR A 76 7.29 14.25 -0.44
N GLU A 77 8.55 13.91 -0.15
CA GLU A 77 9.26 12.83 -0.84
C GLU A 77 8.61 11.47 -0.57
N PHE A 78 8.29 11.19 0.70
CA PHE A 78 7.57 9.98 1.09
C PHE A 78 6.27 9.80 0.31
N TYR A 79 5.40 10.81 0.33
CA TYR A 79 4.14 10.75 -0.41
C TYR A 79 4.34 10.78 -1.93
N THR A 80 5.43 11.36 -2.43
CA THR A 80 5.77 11.28 -3.85
C THR A 80 6.01 9.84 -4.26
N TYR A 81 6.82 9.09 -3.51
CA TYR A 81 7.03 7.67 -3.81
C TYR A 81 5.74 6.86 -3.70
N THR A 82 5.02 6.96 -2.58
CA THR A 82 3.83 6.11 -2.35
C THR A 82 2.71 6.38 -3.36
N VAL A 83 2.45 7.65 -3.70
CA VAL A 83 1.46 8.03 -4.72
C VAL A 83 1.87 7.58 -6.11
N GLN A 84 3.16 7.69 -6.48
CA GLN A 84 3.63 7.21 -7.78
C GLN A 84 3.53 5.69 -7.88
N ILE A 85 3.91 4.95 -6.83
CA ILE A 85 3.76 3.49 -6.79
C ILE A 85 2.28 3.09 -6.90
N ALA A 86 1.39 3.74 -6.13
CA ALA A 86 -0.05 3.51 -6.17
C ALA A 86 -0.66 3.83 -7.55
N THR A 87 -0.20 4.90 -8.20
CA THR A 87 -0.69 5.30 -9.52
C THR A 87 -0.33 4.26 -10.59
N PHE A 88 0.81 3.58 -10.45
CA PHE A 88 1.20 2.54 -11.38
C PHE A 88 0.26 1.32 -11.32
N SER A 89 -0.38 1.06 -10.18
CA SER A 89 -1.41 0.02 -10.06
C SER A 89 -2.58 0.23 -11.02
N ASP A 90 -2.95 1.48 -11.35
CA ASP A 90 -3.97 1.77 -12.37
C ASP A 90 -3.57 1.25 -13.77
N ARG A 91 -2.27 1.20 -14.06
CA ARG A 91 -1.75 0.61 -15.30
C ARG A 91 -1.76 -0.91 -15.23
N LEU A 92 -1.37 -1.50 -14.11
CA LEU A 92 -1.39 -2.96 -13.91
C LEU A 92 -2.81 -3.52 -14.05
N ALA A 93 -3.81 -2.85 -13.48
CA ALA A 93 -5.22 -3.23 -13.63
C ALA A 93 -5.69 -3.27 -15.09
N LYS A 94 -5.13 -2.42 -15.96
CA LYS A 94 -5.45 -2.39 -17.39
C LYS A 94 -4.71 -3.47 -18.18
N LEU A 95 -3.46 -3.74 -17.83
CA LEU A 95 -2.62 -4.74 -18.49
C LEU A 95 -3.00 -6.17 -18.10
N TYR A 96 -3.48 -6.36 -16.86
CA TYR A 96 -3.86 -7.65 -16.31
C TYR A 96 -5.25 -7.56 -15.67
N PRO A 97 -6.34 -7.58 -16.46
CA PRO A 97 -7.70 -7.43 -15.96
C PRO A 97 -8.08 -8.48 -14.89
N ASP A 98 -7.55 -9.69 -15.02
CA ASP A 98 -7.77 -10.78 -14.05
C ASP A 98 -7.14 -10.49 -12.67
N GLN A 99 -6.19 -9.55 -12.60
CA GLN A 99 -5.54 -9.09 -11.37
C GLN A 99 -6.02 -7.70 -10.94
N LYS A 100 -7.11 -7.19 -11.52
CA LYS A 100 -7.62 -5.86 -11.24
C LYS A 100 -7.91 -5.64 -9.75
N GLU A 101 -8.57 -6.60 -9.10
CA GLU A 101 -8.88 -6.50 -7.67
C GLU A 101 -7.61 -6.40 -6.81
N VAL A 102 -6.60 -7.21 -7.14
CA VAL A 102 -5.28 -7.16 -6.47
C VAL A 102 -4.59 -5.82 -6.70
N ALA A 103 -4.68 -5.27 -7.91
CA ALA A 103 -4.12 -3.96 -8.23
C ALA A 103 -4.84 -2.82 -7.47
N GLU A 104 -6.17 -2.88 -7.33
CA GLU A 104 -6.96 -1.92 -6.55
C GLU A 104 -6.63 -2.00 -5.06
N GLN A 105 -6.55 -3.20 -4.49
CA GLN A 105 -6.13 -3.41 -3.10
C GLN A 105 -4.70 -2.90 -2.84
N ASN A 106 -3.76 -3.17 -3.75
CA ASN A 106 -2.39 -2.66 -3.65
C ASN A 106 -2.36 -1.13 -3.70
N LYS A 107 -3.15 -0.51 -4.59
CA LYS A 107 -3.27 0.94 -4.68
C LYS A 107 -3.78 1.54 -3.37
N GLU A 108 -4.87 1.00 -2.83
CA GLU A 108 -5.43 1.46 -1.56
C GLU A 108 -4.42 1.33 -0.42
N LYS A 109 -3.71 0.20 -0.36
CA LYS A 109 -2.63 -0.02 0.62
C LYS A 109 -1.57 1.07 0.54
N TRP A 110 -1.05 1.36 -0.64
CA TRP A 110 -0.02 2.39 -0.82
C TRP A 110 -0.52 3.79 -0.46
N LEU A 111 -1.78 4.11 -0.75
CA LEU A 111 -2.38 5.40 -0.39
C LEU A 111 -2.69 5.51 1.10
N SER A 112 -2.86 4.38 1.81
CA SER A 112 -3.10 4.35 3.25
C SER A 112 -1.83 4.52 4.11
N GLU A 113 -0.64 4.37 3.51
CA GLU A 113 0.63 4.54 4.21
C GLU A 113 0.75 5.98 4.75
N SER A 114 1.03 6.13 6.05
CA SER A 114 1.16 7.43 6.70
C SER A 114 2.61 7.84 6.94
N TYR A 115 2.90 9.13 6.80
CA TYR A 115 4.24 9.66 7.08
C TYR A 115 4.62 9.52 8.56
N GLU A 116 3.63 9.59 9.46
CA GLU A 116 3.84 9.39 10.91
C GLU A 116 4.32 7.96 11.22
N GLU A 117 3.67 6.94 10.67
CA GLU A 117 4.14 5.55 10.83
C GLU A 117 5.51 5.33 10.21
N TYR A 118 5.81 6.01 9.09
CA TYR A 118 7.14 6.00 8.53
C TYR A 118 8.17 6.56 9.52
N LEU A 119 7.89 7.70 10.16
CA LEU A 119 8.79 8.26 11.18
C LEU A 119 8.94 7.34 12.40
N ASP A 120 7.86 6.72 12.88
CA ASP A 120 7.91 5.75 13.97
C ASP A 120 8.76 4.53 13.61
N TYR A 121 8.59 4.02 12.37
CA TYR A 121 9.45 2.97 11.82
C TYR A 121 10.92 3.40 11.82
N LYS A 122 11.24 4.61 11.33
CA LYS A 122 12.62 5.13 11.33
C LYS A 122 13.20 5.29 12.74
N ALA A 123 12.39 5.72 13.70
CA ALA A 123 12.81 5.85 15.09
C ALA A 123 13.15 4.48 15.72
N ASN A 124 12.37 3.44 15.39
CA ASN A 124 12.62 2.09 15.88
C ASN A 124 13.80 1.39 15.21
N GLN A 125 14.15 1.74 13.96
CA GLN A 125 15.36 1.22 13.31
C GLN A 125 16.67 1.66 13.96
N LYS A 126 16.65 2.77 14.69
CA LYS A 126 17.84 3.35 15.36
C LYS A 126 18.02 2.85 16.80
N LYS A 127 17.05 2.11 17.34
CA LYS A 127 17.12 1.47 18.66
C LYS A 127 17.80 0.12 18.56
#